data_AF-A0A3B8Z7W2-F1
#
_entry.id   AF-A0A3B8Z7W2-F1
#
_cell.length_a   1.000
_cell.length_b   1.000
_cell.length_c   1.000
_cell.angle_alpha   90.00
_cell.angle_beta   90.00
_cell.angle_gamma   90.00
#
_symmetry.space_group_name_H-M   'P 1'
#
loop_
_entity.id
_entity.type
_entity.pdbx_description
1 polymer ?
#
loop_
_entity_poly.entity_id
_entity_poly.type
_entity_poly.pdbx_seq_one_letter_code
_entity_poly.pdbx_strand_id
1 'polypeptide(L)'
;KIWGPLHYYSEWNDIEAVAYEYTIVNQYSGAIIHGNLEIVLRKFGDPDDRIVLNLSGVPAGKRLPTVLGFWEYLRSYMTVGPWFDETGNKTEFKNSFIEKSLKSGDISFVDLVLDSRRTLGREYREGEGVSGAAFLSWVTSYMLVLPAFGMEFVQKIDRKKARKHWPEVVQERLKPDGPTTRLIDIEEDYIVRKQQQLNDLHDRMRKTLPR
;
A
#
# COMPACT_ATOMS: atom_id res chain seq x y z
N LYS A 1 -33.97 -1.85 4.52
CA LYS A 1 -33.06 -0.90 5.20
C LYS A 1 -32.23 -0.21 4.13
N ILE A 2 -32.50 1.07 3.95
CA ILE A 2 -31.97 1.94 2.90
C ILE A 2 -30.51 2.23 3.25
N TRP A 3 -29.56 1.68 2.48
CA TRP A 3 -28.18 2.16 2.53
C TRP A 3 -28.16 3.50 1.79
N GLY A 4 -28.22 4.60 2.55
CA GLY A 4 -28.09 5.97 2.03
C GLY A 4 -26.70 6.27 1.47
N PRO A 5 -26.55 7.40 0.74
CA PRO A 5 -25.43 7.71 -0.15
C PRO A 5 -24.20 8.21 0.62
N LEU A 6 -23.50 7.32 1.33
CA LEU A 6 -22.22 7.62 2.01
C LEU A 6 -21.03 7.02 1.26
N HIS A 7 -21.07 6.99 -0.07
CA HIS A 7 -19.95 6.57 -0.89
C HIS A 7 -19.03 7.78 -1.12
N TYR A 8 -17.81 7.71 -0.60
CA TYR A 8 -16.73 8.63 -0.95
C TYR A 8 -15.90 8.00 -2.06
N TYR A 9 -15.56 8.77 -3.08
CA TYR A 9 -14.80 8.33 -4.23
C TYR A 9 -13.93 9.47 -4.75
N SER A 10 -12.88 9.14 -5.49
CA SER A 10 -12.16 10.08 -6.32
C SER A 10 -11.83 9.37 -7.61
N GLU A 11 -12.16 9.98 -8.74
CA GLU A 11 -11.67 9.49 -10.02
C GLU A 11 -10.15 9.59 -10.04
N TRP A 12 -9.49 8.57 -10.61
CA TRP A 12 -8.04 8.53 -10.66
C TRP A 12 -7.43 9.74 -11.40
N ASN A 13 -8.12 10.25 -12.42
CA ASN A 13 -7.64 11.39 -13.21
C ASN A 13 -7.62 12.72 -12.41
N ASP A 14 -8.50 12.84 -11.41
CA ASP A 14 -8.67 14.04 -10.58
C ASP A 14 -8.21 13.83 -9.13
N ILE A 15 -7.43 12.77 -8.87
CA ILE A 15 -6.99 12.46 -7.51
C ILE A 15 -5.93 13.46 -7.04
N GLU A 16 -6.27 14.20 -6.00
CA GLU A 16 -5.33 15.07 -5.30
C GLU A 16 -4.65 14.28 -4.18
N ALA A 17 -3.33 14.16 -4.25
CA ALA A 17 -2.51 13.52 -3.24
C ALA A 17 -1.44 14.47 -2.72
N VAL A 18 -1.26 14.49 -1.41
CA VAL A 18 -0.25 15.32 -0.73
C VAL A 18 0.67 14.41 0.07
N ALA A 19 1.95 14.45 -0.26
CA ALA A 19 3.00 13.80 0.51
C ALA A 19 3.74 14.86 1.34
N TYR A 20 3.87 14.62 2.64
CA TYR A 20 4.57 15.54 3.53
C TYR A 20 5.35 14.77 4.61
N GLU A 21 6.38 15.41 5.15
CA GLU A 21 7.19 14.87 6.23
C GLU A 21 7.09 15.79 7.44
N TYR A 22 6.89 15.18 8.61
CA TYR A 22 6.88 15.89 9.88
C TYR A 22 7.66 15.10 10.92
N THR A 23 8.19 15.79 11.92
CA THR A 23 8.90 15.15 13.04
C THR A 23 8.02 15.25 14.28
N ILE A 24 7.70 14.11 14.90
CA ILE A 24 7.10 14.08 16.23
C ILE A 24 8.24 13.89 17.23
N VAL A 25 8.29 14.77 18.23
CA VAL A 25 9.22 14.65 19.34
C VAL A 25 8.43 14.20 20.57
N ASN A 26 8.75 13.00 21.09
CA ASN A 26 8.17 12.47 22.31
C ASN A 26 9.24 12.20 23.37
N GLN A 27 8.87 12.38 24.63
CA GLN A 27 9.70 12.18 25.83
C GLN A 27 10.29 10.76 25.89
N TYR A 28 9.51 9.76 25.48
CA TYR A 28 9.87 8.35 25.55
C TYR A 28 10.48 7.80 24.25
N SER A 29 10.31 8.52 23.13
CA SER A 29 10.57 7.99 21.79
C SER A 29 11.62 8.79 21.02
N GLY A 30 12.04 9.95 21.55
CA GLY A 30 12.92 10.88 20.86
C GLY A 30 12.23 11.57 19.68
N ALA A 31 13.04 12.09 18.75
CA ALA A 31 12.57 12.66 17.50
C ALA A 31 12.36 11.55 16.46
N ILE A 32 11.10 11.30 16.09
CA ILE A 32 10.72 10.35 15.05
C ILE A 32 10.26 11.12 13.83
N ILE A 33 10.90 10.84 12.70
CA ILE A 33 10.51 11.37 11.39
C ILE A 33 9.37 10.51 10.86
N HIS A 34 8.29 11.17 10.43
CA HIS A 34 7.07 10.59 9.90
C HIS A 34 6.80 11.14 8.50
N GLY A 35 6.93 10.30 7.48
CA GLY A 35 6.46 10.55 6.13
C GLY A 35 5.01 10.11 5.98
N ASN A 36 4.16 11.01 5.52
CA ASN A 36 2.74 10.76 5.35
C ASN A 36 2.28 11.01 3.92
N LEU A 37 1.33 10.18 3.46
CA LEU A 37 0.67 10.31 2.17
C LEU A 37 -0.83 10.37 2.38
N GLU A 38 -1.41 11.48 1.97
CA GLU A 38 -2.82 11.75 2.11
C GLU A 38 -3.44 11.91 0.74
N ILE A 39 -4.57 11.23 0.51
CA ILE A 39 -5.40 11.38 -0.68
C ILE A 39 -6.73 12.01 -0.29
N VAL A 40 -7.21 12.91 -1.13
CA VAL A 40 -8.51 13.57 -0.93
C VAL A 40 -9.58 12.77 -1.67
N LEU A 41 -10.63 12.37 -0.95
CA LEU A 41 -11.81 11.73 -1.53
C LEU A 41 -13.00 12.69 -1.46
N ARG A 42 -13.87 12.66 -2.48
CA ARG A 42 -15.09 13.49 -2.54
C ARG A 42 -16.32 12.62 -2.32
N LYS A 43 -17.39 13.17 -1.78
CA LYS A 43 -18.65 12.42 -1.59
C LYS A 43 -19.43 12.33 -2.90
N PHE A 44 -20.02 11.16 -3.14
CA PHE A 44 -20.87 10.93 -4.29
C PHE A 44 -22.15 11.78 -4.24
N GLY A 45 -22.26 12.71 -5.19
CA GLY A 45 -23.38 13.66 -5.31
C GLY A 45 -23.22 14.97 -4.54
N ASP A 46 -22.12 15.15 -3.79
CA ASP A 46 -21.81 16.37 -3.04
C ASP A 46 -20.29 16.65 -3.06
N PRO A 47 -19.78 17.33 -4.11
CA PRO A 47 -18.34 17.50 -4.33
C PRO A 47 -17.65 18.42 -3.32
N ASP A 48 -18.41 19.14 -2.49
CA ASP A 48 -17.88 20.01 -1.43
C ASP A 48 -17.56 19.23 -0.15
N ASP A 49 -18.18 18.07 0.06
CA ASP A 49 -17.90 17.17 1.18
C ASP A 49 -16.69 16.28 0.84
N ARG A 50 -15.52 16.63 1.42
CA ARG A 50 -14.23 15.99 1.13
C ARG A 50 -13.64 15.34 2.38
N ILE A 51 -13.11 14.13 2.24
CA ILE A 51 -12.44 13.41 3.32
C ILE A 51 -10.96 13.14 3.05
N VAL A 52 -10.20 13.31 4.14
CA VAL A 52 -8.81 12.98 4.42
C VAL A 52 -8.46 11.48 4.46
N LEU A 53 -7.96 10.78 3.44
CA LEU A 53 -7.52 9.38 3.62
C LEU A 53 -6.00 9.23 3.63
N ASN A 54 -5.48 8.71 4.75
CA ASN A 54 -4.06 8.41 4.92
C ASN A 54 -3.71 7.02 4.35
N LEU A 55 -2.85 7.00 3.33
CA LEU A 55 -2.36 5.77 2.68
C LEU A 55 -1.06 5.23 3.29
N SER A 56 -0.36 6.01 4.13
CA SER A 56 0.96 5.66 4.67
C SER A 56 0.90 4.49 5.68
N GLY A 57 -0.28 4.13 6.19
CA GLY A 57 -0.42 3.05 7.16
C GLY A 57 0.32 3.37 8.47
N VAL A 58 1.05 2.41 9.05
CA VAL A 58 1.79 2.64 10.30
C VAL A 58 2.79 3.80 10.09
N PRO A 59 2.65 4.91 10.84
CA PRO A 59 3.31 6.17 10.52
C PRO A 59 4.79 6.21 10.90
N ALA A 60 5.30 5.26 11.68
CA ALA A 60 6.62 5.35 12.29
C ALA A 60 7.76 5.01 11.32
N GLY A 61 8.70 5.96 11.13
CA GLY A 61 10.02 5.71 10.54
C GLY A 61 10.09 5.75 9.01
N LYS A 62 9.00 6.02 8.31
CA LYS A 62 9.02 6.22 6.85
C LYS A 62 9.50 7.64 6.56
N ARG A 63 10.36 7.81 5.55
CA ARG A 63 10.78 9.12 5.06
C ARG A 63 10.01 9.49 3.79
N LEU A 64 9.97 10.78 3.47
CA LEU A 64 9.31 11.32 2.27
C LEU A 64 9.69 10.57 0.98
N PRO A 65 10.97 10.22 0.70
CA PRO A 65 11.32 9.54 -0.55
C PRO A 65 10.67 8.16 -0.69
N THR A 66 10.51 7.43 0.42
CA THR A 66 9.85 6.11 0.43
C THR A 66 8.37 6.25 0.11
N VAL A 67 7.74 7.28 0.68
CA VAL A 67 6.32 7.57 0.50
C VAL A 67 6.04 8.06 -0.93
N LEU A 68 6.91 8.89 -1.48
CA LEU A 68 6.85 9.36 -2.86
C LEU A 68 7.05 8.19 -3.85
N GLY A 69 8.02 7.31 -3.59
CA GLY A 69 8.25 6.13 -4.41
C GLY A 69 7.03 5.19 -4.43
N PHE A 70 6.34 5.04 -3.30
CA PHE A 70 5.09 4.30 -3.24
C PHE A 70 3.99 4.97 -4.08
N TRP A 71 3.87 6.30 -4.03
CA TRP A 71 2.90 7.02 -4.84
C TRP A 71 3.18 6.91 -6.34
N GLU A 72 4.43 7.06 -6.78
CA GLU A 72 4.80 6.92 -8.20
C GLU A 72 4.62 5.48 -8.70
N TYR A 73 4.87 4.49 -7.84
CA TYR A 73 4.55 3.08 -8.13
C TYR A 73 3.04 2.90 -8.33
N LEU A 74 2.23 3.40 -7.40
CA LEU A 74 0.77 3.34 -7.50
C LEU A 74 0.27 4.07 -8.75
N ARG A 75 0.84 5.24 -9.05
CA ARG A 75 0.50 6.01 -10.24
C ARG A 75 0.76 5.22 -11.50
N SER A 76 1.97 4.68 -11.66
CA SER A 76 2.33 3.84 -12.81
C SER A 76 1.43 2.61 -12.92
N TYR A 77 1.11 1.97 -11.79
CA TYR A 77 0.21 0.81 -11.75
C TYR A 77 -1.19 1.16 -12.25
N MET A 78 -1.73 2.31 -11.85
CA MET A 78 -3.08 2.74 -12.22
C MET A 78 -3.17 3.23 -13.67
N THR A 79 -2.14 3.93 -14.17
CA THR A 79 -2.14 4.51 -15.53
C THR A 79 -1.71 3.51 -16.60
N VAL A 80 -0.63 2.77 -16.36
CA VAL A 80 0.01 1.88 -17.33
C VAL A 80 -0.43 0.42 -17.16
N GLY A 81 -0.74 0.03 -15.92
CA GLY A 81 -1.11 -1.32 -15.55
C GLY A 81 -0.02 -2.03 -14.73
N PRO A 82 -0.17 -3.35 -14.48
CA PRO A 82 0.67 -4.08 -13.53
C PRO A 82 2.13 -4.28 -13.96
N TRP A 83 2.42 -4.15 -15.25
CA TRP A 83 3.72 -4.46 -15.82
C TRP A 83 4.30 -3.22 -16.51
N PHE A 84 5.33 -2.64 -15.89
CA PHE A 84 6.03 -1.47 -16.40
C PHE A 84 7.55 -1.57 -16.15
N ASP A 85 8.32 -0.83 -16.93
CA ASP A 85 9.78 -0.74 -16.82
C ASP A 85 10.25 0.38 -15.88
N GLU A 86 11.58 0.49 -15.71
CA GLU A 86 12.22 1.52 -14.88
C GLU A 86 11.88 2.96 -15.32
N THR A 87 11.49 3.14 -16.58
CA THR A 87 11.11 4.43 -17.16
C THR A 87 9.61 4.69 -17.15
N GLY A 88 8.80 3.75 -16.64
CA GLY A 88 7.34 3.87 -16.61
C GLY A 88 6.62 3.48 -17.90
N ASN A 89 7.28 2.84 -18.87
CA ASN A 89 6.62 2.35 -20.08
C ASN A 89 5.97 0.99 -19.85
N LYS A 90 4.87 0.72 -20.57
CA LYS A 90 4.12 -0.53 -20.48
C LYS A 90 4.95 -1.69 -21.01
N THR A 91 5.03 -2.77 -20.25
CA THR A 91 5.58 -4.05 -20.72
C THR A 91 4.47 -5.09 -20.84
N GLU A 92 4.52 -5.93 -21.87
CA GLU A 92 3.54 -7.02 -22.02
C GLU A 92 3.78 -8.14 -21.01
N PHE A 93 5.03 -8.31 -20.57
CA PHE A 93 5.46 -9.35 -19.64
C PHE A 93 6.03 -8.75 -18.36
N LYS A 94 6.07 -9.58 -17.31
CA LYS A 94 6.65 -9.26 -16.02
C LYS A 94 8.13 -8.87 -16.17
N ASN A 95 8.44 -7.61 -15.88
CA ASN A 95 9.80 -7.09 -15.95
C ASN A 95 10.62 -7.50 -14.71
N SER A 96 11.92 -7.75 -14.91
CA SER A 96 12.91 -7.98 -13.85
C SER A 96 12.96 -6.84 -12.81
N PHE A 97 12.67 -5.60 -13.21
CA PHE A 97 12.59 -4.45 -12.30
C PHE A 97 11.48 -4.62 -11.25
N ILE A 98 10.27 -4.97 -11.69
CA ILE A 98 9.13 -5.23 -10.81
C ILE A 98 9.41 -6.44 -9.92
N GLU A 99 10.03 -7.49 -10.46
CA GLU A 99 10.39 -8.66 -9.66
C GLU A 99 11.43 -8.34 -8.57
N LYS A 100 12.47 -7.56 -8.90
CA LYS A 100 13.45 -7.07 -7.92
C LYS A 100 12.79 -6.19 -6.86
N SER A 101 11.92 -5.27 -7.29
CA SER A 101 11.20 -4.36 -6.39
C SER A 101 10.29 -5.13 -5.43
N LEU A 102 9.53 -6.11 -5.93
CA LEU A 102 8.68 -6.98 -5.11
C LEU A 102 9.49 -7.84 -4.13
N LYS A 103 10.63 -8.40 -4.57
CA LYS A 103 11.55 -9.15 -3.70
C LYS A 103 12.16 -8.25 -2.62
N SER A 104 12.50 -7.00 -2.95
CA SER A 104 12.99 -6.02 -1.98
C SER A 104 11.92 -5.55 -1.01
N GLY A 105 10.64 -5.57 -1.41
CA GLY A 105 9.52 -5.23 -0.53
C GLY A 105 9.16 -6.32 0.48
N ASP A 106 9.62 -7.56 0.27
CA ASP A 106 9.36 -8.70 1.16
C ASP A 106 10.49 -8.95 2.15
N ILE A 107 11.43 -8.00 2.29
CA ILE A 107 12.50 -8.06 3.29
C ILE A 107 11.86 -8.15 4.68
N SER A 108 12.00 -9.31 5.30
CA SER A 108 11.49 -9.53 6.64
C SER A 108 12.38 -8.81 7.67
N PHE A 109 11.79 -8.41 8.79
CA PHE A 109 12.55 -7.99 9.96
C PHE A 109 13.51 -9.09 10.45
N VAL A 110 13.17 -10.37 10.24
CA VAL A 110 14.07 -11.50 10.49
C VAL A 110 15.24 -11.50 9.53
N ASP A 111 15.02 -11.20 8.25
CA ASP A 111 16.11 -11.10 7.26
C ASP A 111 17.06 -9.96 7.63
N LEU A 112 16.55 -8.82 8.10
CA LEU A 112 17.36 -7.72 8.60
C LEU A 112 18.23 -8.14 9.80
N VAL A 113 17.65 -8.88 10.75
CA VAL A 113 18.36 -9.38 11.94
C VAL A 113 19.37 -10.49 11.57
N LEU A 114 19.09 -11.29 10.54
CA LEU A 114 20.01 -12.31 10.03
C LEU A 114 21.15 -11.69 9.21
N ASP A 115 20.88 -10.63 8.46
CA ASP A 115 21.89 -9.90 7.70
C ASP A 115 22.88 -9.17 8.63
N SER A 116 22.38 -8.60 9.74
CA SER A 116 23.23 -8.05 10.80
C SER A 116 24.13 -9.10 11.44
N ARG A 117 23.70 -10.38 11.48
CA ARG A 117 24.55 -11.49 11.95
C ARG A 117 25.61 -11.90 10.92
N ARG A 118 25.26 -11.88 9.63
CA ARG A 118 26.17 -12.26 8.54
C ARG A 118 27.30 -11.26 8.39
N THR A 119 26.98 -9.97 8.44
CA THR A 119 27.95 -8.87 8.45
C THR A 119 28.89 -8.98 9.64
N LEU A 120 28.37 -9.27 10.84
CA LEU A 120 29.19 -9.50 12.03
C LEU A 120 30.11 -10.74 11.93
N GLY A 121 29.59 -11.84 11.36
CA GLY A 121 30.39 -13.05 11.12
C GLY A 121 31.49 -12.84 10.07
N ARG A 122 31.33 -11.85 9.19
CA ARG A 122 32.36 -11.42 8.23
C ARG A 122 33.44 -10.60 8.92
N GLU A 123 33.05 -9.61 9.73
CA GLU A 123 34.00 -8.82 10.55
C GLU A 123 34.83 -9.73 11.47
N TYR A 124 34.20 -10.74 12.09
CA TYR A 124 34.90 -11.75 12.91
C TYR A 124 35.94 -12.56 12.12
N ARG A 125 35.67 -12.87 10.84
CA ARG A 125 36.59 -13.62 9.97
C ARG A 125 37.71 -12.76 9.42
N GLU A 126 37.48 -11.46 9.27
CA GLU A 126 38.45 -10.48 8.77
C GLU A 126 39.49 -10.07 9.85
N GLY A 127 39.37 -10.56 11.08
CA GLY A 127 40.44 -10.56 12.08
C GLY A 127 40.55 -9.28 12.91
N GLU A 128 39.65 -8.32 12.73
CA GLU A 128 39.48 -7.21 13.68
C GLU A 128 38.83 -7.77 14.94
N GLY A 129 39.57 -7.76 16.06
CA GLY A 129 39.10 -8.31 17.33
C GLY A 129 37.70 -7.80 17.70
N VAL A 130 36.89 -8.67 18.32
CA VAL A 130 35.49 -8.39 18.63
C VAL A 130 35.37 -7.12 19.46
N SER A 131 35.06 -6.01 18.79
CA SER A 131 34.72 -4.74 19.44
C SER A 131 33.57 -5.00 20.43
N GLY A 132 33.56 -4.33 21.57
CA GLY A 132 32.44 -4.44 22.52
C GLY A 132 31.08 -4.15 21.87
N ALA A 133 31.07 -3.32 20.82
CA ALA A 133 29.90 -3.06 19.99
C ALA A 133 29.46 -4.28 19.16
N ALA A 134 30.40 -5.08 18.66
CA ALA A 134 30.13 -6.31 17.93
C ALA A 134 29.48 -7.37 18.82
N PHE A 135 30.01 -7.57 20.04
CA PHE A 135 29.40 -8.47 21.02
C PHE A 135 28.00 -8.00 21.45
N LEU A 136 27.85 -6.70 21.71
CA LEU A 136 26.54 -6.13 22.07
C LEU A 136 25.53 -6.31 20.93
N SER A 137 25.93 -6.05 19.68
CA SER A 137 25.10 -6.28 18.48
C SER A 137 24.70 -7.76 18.34
N TRP A 138 25.60 -8.70 18.63
CA TRP A 138 25.33 -10.14 18.63
C TRP A 138 24.27 -10.52 19.67
N VAL A 139 24.41 -10.05 20.92
CA VAL A 139 23.46 -10.31 22.01
C VAL A 139 22.10 -9.67 21.71
N THR A 140 22.09 -8.41 21.27
CA THR A 140 20.86 -7.69 20.88
C THR A 140 20.16 -8.39 19.72
N SER A 141 20.91 -8.87 18.72
CA SER A 141 20.36 -9.68 17.64
C SER A 141 19.67 -10.94 18.17
N TYR A 142 20.28 -11.69 19.09
CA TYR A 142 19.63 -12.84 19.73
C TYR A 142 18.33 -12.51 20.47
N MET A 143 18.31 -11.39 21.20
CA MET A 143 17.12 -10.94 21.92
C MET A 143 16.00 -10.48 20.97
N LEU A 144 16.34 -9.89 19.82
CA LEU A 144 15.38 -9.38 18.86
C LEU A 144 14.84 -10.42 17.87
N VAL A 145 15.50 -11.58 17.71
CA VAL A 145 15.03 -12.66 16.83
C VAL A 145 13.63 -13.15 17.22
N LEU A 146 13.36 -13.40 18.51
CA LEU A 146 12.07 -13.94 18.95
C LEU A 146 10.91 -12.93 18.73
N PRO A 147 11.05 -11.64 19.11
CA PRO A 147 10.10 -10.60 18.70
C PRO A 147 9.95 -10.47 17.18
N ALA A 148 11.04 -10.56 16.42
CA ALA A 148 11.01 -10.49 14.95
C ALA A 148 10.16 -11.60 14.34
N PHE A 149 10.34 -12.84 14.80
CA PHE A 149 9.50 -13.97 14.38
C PHE A 149 8.03 -13.76 14.76
N GLY A 150 7.75 -13.29 15.98
CA GLY A 150 6.39 -12.98 16.41
C GLY A 150 5.71 -11.96 15.50
N MET A 151 6.42 -10.88 15.16
CA MET A 151 5.93 -9.84 14.24
C MET A 151 5.66 -10.39 12.84
N GLU A 152 6.53 -11.26 12.31
CA GLU A 152 6.29 -11.95 11.05
C GLU A 152 5.00 -12.78 11.05
N PHE A 153 4.76 -13.54 12.13
CA PHE A 153 3.56 -14.35 12.25
C PHE A 153 2.31 -13.48 12.28
N VAL A 154 2.31 -12.39 13.05
CA VAL A 154 1.22 -11.42 13.10
C VAL A 154 0.98 -10.83 11.71
N GLN A 155 2.03 -10.36 11.03
CA GLN A 155 1.91 -9.82 9.67
C GLN A 155 1.38 -10.84 8.67
N LYS A 156 1.82 -12.12 8.74
CA LYS A 156 1.29 -13.20 7.89
C LYS A 156 -0.19 -13.46 8.14
N ILE A 157 -0.61 -13.48 9.40
CA ILE A 157 -2.01 -13.65 9.79
C ILE A 157 -2.85 -12.48 9.28
N ASP A 158 -2.37 -11.24 9.47
CA ASP A 158 -3.07 -10.04 9.03
C ASP A 158 -3.16 -9.95 7.50
N ARG A 159 -2.07 -10.27 6.78
CA ARG A 159 -2.08 -10.40 5.30
C ARG A 159 -3.10 -11.46 4.84
N LYS A 160 -3.26 -12.56 5.57
CA LYS A 160 -4.23 -13.63 5.25
C LYS A 160 -5.66 -13.18 5.53
N LYS A 161 -5.90 -12.52 6.67
CA LYS A 161 -7.20 -11.94 7.01
C LYS A 161 -7.59 -10.86 5.99
N ALA A 162 -6.69 -9.95 5.66
CA ALA A 162 -6.92 -8.90 4.67
C ALA A 162 -7.32 -9.50 3.32
N ARG A 163 -6.54 -10.46 2.80
CA ARG A 163 -6.86 -11.15 1.55
C ARG A 163 -8.24 -11.80 1.54
N LYS A 164 -8.70 -12.37 2.66
CA LYS A 164 -10.04 -12.96 2.77
C LYS A 164 -11.17 -11.94 2.64
N HIS A 165 -10.93 -10.69 3.05
CA HIS A 165 -11.92 -9.61 2.98
C HIS A 165 -11.84 -8.82 1.67
N TRP A 166 -10.93 -9.17 0.75
CA TRP A 166 -10.81 -8.46 -0.51
C TRP A 166 -11.94 -8.86 -1.46
N PRO A 167 -12.48 -7.93 -2.27
CA PRO A 167 -13.48 -8.23 -3.28
C PRO A 167 -12.96 -9.28 -4.28
N GLU A 168 -13.85 -10.12 -4.81
CA GLU A 168 -13.51 -11.22 -5.74
C GLU A 168 -12.73 -10.70 -6.97
N VAL A 169 -13.11 -9.54 -7.50
CA VAL A 169 -12.42 -8.88 -8.63
C VAL A 169 -10.93 -8.64 -8.33
N VAL A 170 -10.61 -8.25 -7.08
CA VAL A 170 -9.23 -8.01 -6.66
C VAL A 170 -8.50 -9.35 -6.47
N GLN A 171 -9.17 -10.34 -5.86
CA GLN A 171 -8.59 -11.67 -5.67
C GLN A 171 -8.25 -12.39 -6.98
N GLU A 172 -9.09 -12.26 -8.00
CA GLU A 172 -8.84 -12.84 -9.32
C GLU A 172 -7.65 -12.19 -10.03
N ARG A 173 -7.42 -10.90 -9.81
CA ARG A 173 -6.28 -10.16 -10.36
C ARG A 173 -4.95 -10.48 -9.67
N LEU A 174 -4.98 -10.86 -8.39
CA LEU A 174 -3.78 -11.32 -7.68
C LEU A 174 -3.31 -12.71 -8.12
N LYS A 175 -4.14 -13.46 -8.86
CA LYS A 175 -3.70 -14.72 -9.45
C LYS A 175 -2.64 -14.41 -10.52
N PRO A 176 -1.64 -15.28 -10.67
CA PRO A 176 -0.57 -15.08 -11.67
C PRO A 176 -1.09 -14.92 -13.11
N ASP A 177 -2.24 -15.53 -13.43
CA ASP A 177 -2.93 -15.42 -14.73
C ASP A 177 -4.12 -14.45 -14.70
N GLY A 178 -4.13 -13.51 -13.77
CA GLY A 178 -5.23 -12.56 -13.58
C GLY A 178 -5.37 -11.54 -14.73
N PRO A 179 -6.57 -10.97 -14.94
CA PRO A 179 -6.80 -9.98 -15.98
C PRO A 179 -5.96 -8.72 -15.75
N THR A 180 -5.22 -8.29 -16.78
CA THR A 180 -4.33 -7.11 -16.76
C THR A 180 -5.01 -5.81 -17.20
N THR A 181 -6.33 -5.83 -17.39
CA THR A 181 -7.10 -4.62 -17.73
C THR A 181 -6.95 -3.57 -16.63
N ARG A 182 -6.86 -2.29 -17.01
CA ARG A 182 -6.64 -1.22 -16.03
C ARG A 182 -7.84 -1.15 -15.08
N LEU A 183 -7.59 -0.83 -13.82
CA LEU A 183 -8.66 -0.71 -12.83
C LEU A 183 -9.63 0.44 -13.18
N ILE A 184 -9.11 1.48 -13.83
CA ILE A 184 -9.87 2.64 -14.32
C ILE A 184 -10.92 2.19 -15.35
N ASP A 185 -10.55 1.33 -16.29
CA ASP A 185 -11.47 0.83 -17.33
C ASP A 185 -12.63 0.02 -16.70
N ILE A 186 -12.39 -0.69 -15.58
CA ILE A 186 -13.45 -1.39 -14.83
C ILE A 186 -14.30 -0.42 -14.01
N GLU A 187 -13.68 0.60 -13.43
CA GLU A 187 -14.37 1.62 -12.65
C GLU A 187 -15.33 2.43 -13.54
N GLU A 188 -14.90 2.84 -14.73
CA GLU A 188 -15.75 3.49 -15.73
C GLU A 188 -16.96 2.62 -16.09
N ASP A 189 -16.73 1.34 -16.42
CA ASP A 189 -17.80 0.37 -16.72
C ASP A 189 -18.76 0.19 -15.52
N TYR A 190 -18.24 0.15 -14.30
CA TYR A 190 -19.03 0.03 -13.08
C TYR A 190 -19.89 1.27 -12.83
N ILE A 191 -19.32 2.46 -12.96
CA ILE A 191 -20.01 3.75 -12.80
C ILE A 191 -21.12 3.87 -13.84
N VAL A 192 -20.84 3.55 -15.12
CA VAL A 192 -21.84 3.58 -16.20
C VAL A 192 -23.01 2.65 -15.90
N ARG A 193 -22.74 1.41 -15.46
CA ARG A 193 -23.80 0.45 -15.08
C ARG A 193 -24.61 0.94 -13.89
N LYS A 194 -23.97 1.53 -12.88
CA LYS A 194 -24.67 2.08 -11.71
C LYS A 194 -25.54 3.28 -12.08
N GLN A 195 -25.06 4.14 -12.97
CA GLN A 195 -25.81 5.29 -13.46
C GLN A 195 -27.03 4.84 -14.27
N GLN A 196 -26.91 3.81 -15.11
CA GLN A 196 -28.03 3.21 -15.83
C GLN A 196 -29.09 2.63 -14.87
N GLN A 197 -28.67 1.89 -13.84
CA GLN A 197 -29.59 1.36 -12.83
C GLN A 197 -30.34 2.47 -12.08
N LEU A 198 -29.67 3.58 -11.78
CA LEU A 198 -30.28 4.73 -11.12
C LEU A 198 -31.28 5.43 -12.03
N ASN A 199 -30.95 5.60 -13.31
CA ASN A 199 -31.85 6.19 -14.31
C ASN A 199 -33.10 5.33 -14.52
N ASP A 200 -32.94 4.01 -14.63
CA ASP A 200 -34.05 3.06 -14.74
C ASP A 200 -34.96 3.11 -13.49
N LEU A 201 -34.37 3.27 -12.30
CA LEU A 201 -35.12 3.43 -11.05
C LEU A 201 -35.91 4.74 -11.06
N HIS A 202 -35.31 5.86 -11.48
CA HIS A 202 -35.98 7.15 -11.61
C HIS A 202 -37.14 7.10 -12.62
N ASP A 203 -36.97 6.43 -13.76
CA ASP A 203 -38.01 6.27 -14.76
C ASP A 203 -39.16 5.39 -14.28
N ARG A 204 -38.87 4.33 -13.53
CA ARG A 204 -39.91 3.53 -12.86
C ARG A 204 -40.67 4.37 -11.85
N MET A 205 -39.98 5.15 -11.01
CA MET A 205 -40.63 6.01 -10.02
C MET A 205 -41.50 7.10 -10.67
N ARG A 206 -41.06 7.71 -11.78
CA ARG A 206 -41.87 8.66 -12.56
C ARG A 206 -43.13 8.02 -13.14
N LYS A 207 -43.06 6.76 -13.57
CA LYS A 207 -44.22 6.02 -14.12
C LYS A 207 -45.22 5.56 -13.05
N THR A 208 -44.79 5.41 -11.80
CA THR A 208 -45.63 4.93 -10.69
C THR A 208 -46.28 6.04 -9.85
N LEU A 209 -45.91 7.31 -10.06
CA LEU A 209 -46.56 8.43 -9.38
C LEU A 209 -47.86 8.80 -10.11
N PRO A 210 -49.03 8.78 -9.44
CA PRO A 210 -50.27 9.29 -10.02
C PRO A 210 -50.12 10.80 -10.27
N ARG A 211 -50.65 11.25 -11.42
CA ARG A 211 -50.70 12.67 -11.81
C ARG A 211 -51.44 13.53 -10.79
#